data_AF-A0A8J5VZL7-F1
#
_entry.id   AF-A0A8J5VZL7-F1
#
_cell.length_a   1.000
_cell.length_b   1.000
_cell.length_c   1.000
_cell.angle_alpha   90.00
_cell.angle_beta   90.00
_cell.angle_gamma   90.00
#
_symmetry.space_group_name_H-M   'P 1'
#
loop_
_entity.id
_entity.type
_entity.pdbx_description
1 polymer ?
#
loop_
_entity_poly.entity_id
_entity_poly.type
_entity_poly.pdbx_seq_one_letter_code
_entity_poly.pdbx_strand_id
1 'polypeptide(L)'
;MASTELALDIYAVPCGDDGTSAMSTPVVISVLASLLERHIARNERDLARRREAPTDGGEATRRARAFDSGTVLDMSLRGFLERFSRYANVSPQVYVVAYSYLDRLRRGDASVRVVAANAQRLLTVAILVASKFVEDRNYKNSYFAAVGGLSAAELSSLELNFLFLMQFRLNVSVSVFQTYCRHLEREVSYGGGYQVERCLKKALVNSGKAQAQQRHAAAAAAQ
;
A
#
# COMPACT_ATOMS: atom_id res chain seq x y z
N MET A 1 11.71 6.38 44.32
CA MET A 1 10.91 5.78 43.24
C MET A 1 10.85 6.78 42.11
N ALA A 2 11.78 6.69 41.16
CA ALA A 2 11.82 7.56 39.99
C ALA A 2 11.13 6.81 38.85
N SER A 3 9.90 7.21 38.52
CA SER A 3 9.19 6.75 37.34
C SER A 3 9.92 7.24 36.10
N THR A 4 10.63 6.33 35.43
CA THR A 4 11.16 6.54 34.09
C THR A 4 9.98 6.59 33.12
N GLU A 5 9.61 7.79 32.67
CA GLU A 5 8.82 7.96 31.46
C GLU A 5 9.60 7.32 30.30
N LEU A 6 9.13 6.15 29.83
CA LEU A 6 9.67 5.54 28.62
C LEU A 6 9.36 6.44 27.43
N ALA A 7 10.42 6.75 26.69
CA ALA A 7 10.43 7.61 25.54
C ALA A 7 9.26 7.33 24.58
N LEU A 8 8.52 8.40 24.33
CA LEU A 8 7.46 8.56 23.34
C LEU A 8 7.72 7.77 22.06
N ASP A 9 6.69 7.02 21.67
CA ASP A 9 6.55 6.30 20.40
C ASP A 9 6.95 7.21 19.23
N ILE A 10 8.15 6.97 18.68
CA ILE A 10 8.81 7.82 17.67
C ILE A 10 8.01 7.88 16.36
N TYR A 11 7.15 6.88 16.14
CA TYR A 11 6.23 6.81 15.01
C TYR A 11 4.78 7.08 15.41
N ALA A 12 4.53 7.55 16.63
CA ALA A 12 3.20 8.04 16.99
C ALA A 12 2.79 9.12 15.98
N VAL A 13 1.80 8.78 15.16
CA VAL A 13 1.01 9.79 14.47
C VAL A 13 0.34 10.57 15.59
N PRO A 14 0.53 11.90 15.71
CA PRO A 14 -0.10 12.65 16.78
C PRO A 14 -1.61 12.44 16.67
N CYS A 15 -2.19 11.68 17.59
CA CYS A 15 -3.62 11.61 17.76
C CYS A 15 -4.00 12.84 18.57
N GLY A 16 -3.94 14.00 17.91
CA GLY A 16 -4.49 15.24 18.44
C GLY A 16 -5.99 15.23 18.21
N ASP A 17 -6.75 15.41 19.28
CA ASP A 17 -8.19 15.73 19.30
C ASP A 17 -8.51 17.04 18.52
N ASP A 18 -7.48 17.75 18.06
CA ASP A 18 -7.58 19.02 17.35
C ASP A 18 -7.54 18.83 15.81
N GLY A 19 -8.62 18.29 15.22
CA GLY A 19 -9.13 18.62 13.87
C GLY A 19 -8.18 18.73 12.66
N THR A 20 -6.92 18.31 12.77
CA THR A 20 -5.86 18.57 11.79
C THR A 20 -5.22 17.24 11.39
N SER A 21 -5.90 16.56 10.47
CA SER A 21 -5.33 15.62 9.50
C SER A 21 -4.51 14.41 10.02
N ALA A 22 -4.96 13.72 11.07
CA ALA A 22 -4.49 12.35 11.31
C ALA A 22 -5.08 11.41 10.24
N MET A 23 -4.24 10.82 9.40
CA MET A 23 -4.68 9.88 8.36
C MET A 23 -5.17 8.57 9.00
N SER A 24 -6.50 8.35 9.01
CA SER A 24 -7.07 7.10 9.51
C SER A 24 -6.61 5.90 8.68
N THR A 25 -6.47 4.74 9.32
CA THR A 25 -6.08 3.47 8.66
C THR A 25 -6.77 3.21 7.31
N PRO A 26 -8.11 3.34 7.17
CA PRO A 26 -8.77 3.12 5.89
C PRO A 26 -8.39 4.16 4.81
N VAL A 27 -8.07 5.39 5.20
CA VAL A 27 -7.62 6.44 4.27
C VAL A 27 -6.19 6.15 3.81
N VAL A 28 -5.27 5.83 4.73
CA VAL A 28 -3.88 5.44 4.39
C VAL A 28 -3.88 4.28 3.40
N ILE A 29 -4.65 3.23 3.70
CA ILE A 29 -4.76 2.04 2.83
C ILE A 29 -5.31 2.42 1.45
N SER A 30 -6.36 3.24 1.39
CA SER A 30 -6.98 3.61 0.10
C SER A 30 -6.02 4.41 -0.79
N VAL A 31 -5.25 5.32 -0.19
CA VAL A 31 -4.30 6.19 -0.90
C VAL A 31 -3.10 5.38 -1.37
N LEU A 32 -2.54 4.55 -0.48
CA LEU A 32 -1.42 3.68 -0.83
C LEU A 32 -1.78 2.65 -1.90
N ALA A 33 -2.97 2.04 -1.82
CA ALA A 33 -3.45 1.15 -2.86
C ALA A 33 -3.50 1.85 -4.22
N SER A 34 -4.12 3.04 -4.27
CA SER A 34 -4.23 3.82 -5.51
C SER A 34 -2.86 4.22 -6.06
N LEU A 35 -1.92 4.59 -5.19
CA LEU A 35 -0.55 4.94 -5.57
C LEU A 35 0.18 3.73 -6.14
N LEU A 36 0.17 2.62 -5.41
CA LEU A 36 0.85 1.39 -5.81
C LEU A 36 0.28 0.84 -7.12
N GLU A 37 -1.04 0.91 -7.35
CA GLU A 37 -1.66 0.57 -8.63
C GLU A 37 -1.15 1.45 -9.77
N ARG A 38 -1.03 2.78 -9.56
CA ARG A 38 -0.40 3.69 -10.55
C ARG A 38 1.07 3.33 -10.80
N HIS A 39 1.81 2.99 -9.75
CA HIS A 39 3.21 2.58 -9.85
C HIS A 39 3.36 1.27 -10.62
N ILE A 40 2.53 0.26 -10.34
CA ILE A 40 2.51 -1.03 -11.04
C ILE A 40 2.23 -0.80 -12.52
N ALA A 41 1.16 -0.08 -12.87
CA ALA A 41 0.80 0.19 -14.26
C ALA A 41 1.90 0.95 -15.02
N ARG A 42 2.60 1.89 -14.35
CA ARG A 42 3.75 2.58 -14.94
C ARG A 42 4.94 1.65 -15.13
N ASN A 43 5.27 0.85 -14.11
CA ASN A 43 6.41 -0.08 -14.16
C ASN A 43 6.24 -1.12 -15.26
N GLU A 44 5.03 -1.67 -15.43
CA GLU A 44 4.73 -2.65 -16.47
C GLU A 44 4.87 -2.05 -17.88
N ARG A 45 4.44 -0.79 -18.08
CA ARG A 45 4.68 -0.07 -19.35
C ARG A 45 6.16 0.14 -19.63
N ASP A 46 6.93 0.47 -18.60
CA ASP A 46 8.38 0.68 -18.73
C ASP A 46 9.13 -0.63 -18.98
N LEU A 47 8.68 -1.74 -18.38
CA LEU A 47 9.17 -3.10 -18.64
C LEU A 47 8.85 -3.55 -20.06
N ALA A 48 7.61 -3.34 -20.54
CA ALA A 48 7.23 -3.68 -21.91
C ALA A 48 8.07 -2.94 -22.98
N ARG A 49 8.55 -1.73 -22.67
CA ARG A 49 9.44 -0.94 -23.53
C ARG A 49 10.89 -1.42 -23.49
N ARG A 50 11.30 -2.06 -22.40
CA ARG A 50 12.65 -2.61 -22.21
C ARG A 50 12.61 -4.09 -22.58
N ARG A 51 12.94 -4.42 -23.84
CA ARG A 51 13.39 -5.79 -24.18
C ARG A 51 14.52 -6.15 -23.22
N GLU A 52 14.27 -7.02 -22.24
CA GLU A 52 15.26 -7.38 -21.23
C GLU A 52 16.43 -8.10 -21.92
N ALA A 53 17.58 -7.43 -22.02
CA ALA A 53 18.84 -8.12 -22.23
C ALA A 53 19.17 -8.87 -20.92
N PRO A 54 19.69 -10.10 -20.98
CA PRO A 54 20.10 -10.82 -19.80
C PRO A 54 21.35 -10.16 -19.22
N THR A 55 21.16 -9.22 -18.28
CA THR A 55 22.26 -8.76 -17.43
C THR A 55 22.71 -9.92 -16.56
N ASP A 56 24.00 -10.26 -16.65
CA ASP A 56 24.64 -11.28 -15.83
C ASP A 56 24.30 -11.04 -14.35
N GLY A 57 23.54 -11.98 -13.79
CA GLY A 57 22.70 -11.73 -12.63
C GLY A 57 23.49 -11.80 -11.35
N GLY A 58 23.98 -10.64 -10.88
CA GLY A 58 24.53 -10.48 -9.55
C GLY A 58 23.58 -10.99 -8.47
N GLU A 59 24.11 -11.27 -7.28
CA GLU A 59 23.36 -11.89 -6.19
C GLU A 59 22.08 -11.11 -5.82
N ALA A 60 22.13 -9.77 -5.91
CA ALA A 60 20.98 -8.90 -5.69
C ALA A 60 19.86 -9.12 -6.72
N THR A 61 20.18 -9.34 -8.00
CA THR A 61 19.19 -9.66 -9.04
C THR A 61 18.55 -11.03 -8.80
N ARG A 62 19.32 -12.02 -8.33
CA ARG A 62 18.77 -13.33 -7.97
C ARG A 62 17.80 -13.24 -6.80
N ARG A 63 18.15 -12.48 -5.76
CA ARG A 63 17.25 -12.20 -4.62
C ARG A 63 15.99 -11.46 -5.05
N ALA A 64 16.10 -10.50 -5.96
CA ALA A 64 14.94 -9.78 -6.51
C ALA A 64 13.98 -10.71 -7.26
N ARG A 65 14.50 -11.65 -8.05
CA ARG A 65 13.69 -12.65 -8.76
C ARG A 65 12.93 -13.61 -7.85
N ALA A 66 13.38 -13.81 -6.61
CA ALA A 66 12.63 -14.64 -5.65
C ALA A 66 11.22 -14.09 -5.38
N PHE A 67 11.01 -12.78 -5.55
CA PHE A 67 9.72 -12.14 -5.37
C PHE A 67 8.78 -12.30 -6.57
N ASP A 68 9.29 -12.72 -7.73
CA ASP A 68 8.47 -12.97 -8.90
C ASP A 68 7.80 -14.35 -8.74
N SER A 69 6.50 -14.35 -8.39
CA SER A 69 5.70 -15.59 -8.30
C SER A 69 5.04 -15.93 -9.63
N GLY A 70 4.80 -14.92 -10.49
CA GLY A 70 3.91 -15.05 -11.64
C GLY A 70 2.43 -15.10 -11.25
N THR A 71 2.13 -15.18 -9.95
CA THR A 71 0.77 -15.15 -9.40
C THR A 71 0.34 -13.70 -9.22
N VAL A 72 -0.73 -13.32 -9.90
CA VAL A 72 -1.38 -12.03 -9.71
C VAL A 72 -2.34 -12.12 -8.53
N LEU A 73 -2.54 -11.02 -7.81
CA LEU A 73 -3.54 -10.94 -6.75
C LEU A 73 -4.94 -11.18 -7.31
N ASP A 74 -5.68 -12.14 -6.73
CA ASP A 74 -7.09 -12.41 -7.07
C ASP A 74 -8.06 -11.31 -6.62
N MET A 75 -7.56 -10.29 -5.94
CA MET A 75 -8.33 -9.20 -5.34
C MET A 75 -7.66 -7.85 -5.59
N SER A 76 -8.40 -6.76 -5.38
CA SER A 76 -7.84 -5.42 -5.48
C SER A 76 -6.75 -5.18 -4.43
N LEU A 77 -5.81 -4.29 -4.75
CA LEU A 77 -4.70 -3.98 -3.85
C LEU A 77 -5.20 -3.40 -2.52
N ARG A 78 -6.26 -2.60 -2.58
CA ARG A 78 -6.97 -2.08 -1.40
C ARG A 78 -7.47 -3.22 -0.52
N GLY A 79 -8.20 -4.18 -1.09
CA GLY A 79 -8.71 -5.33 -0.35
C GLY A 79 -7.59 -6.17 0.26
N PHE A 80 -6.48 -6.35 -0.48
CA PHE A 80 -5.30 -7.04 0.02
C PHE A 80 -4.67 -6.36 1.24
N LEU A 81 -4.47 -5.04 1.19
CA LEU A 81 -3.95 -4.27 2.34
C LEU A 81 -4.93 -4.26 3.53
N GLU A 82 -6.24 -4.18 3.28
CA GLU A 82 -7.26 -4.27 4.33
C GLU A 82 -7.21 -5.60 5.10
N ARG A 83 -6.76 -6.70 4.49
CA ARG A 83 -6.57 -7.98 5.20
C ARG A 83 -5.53 -7.87 6.31
N PHE A 84 -4.42 -7.17 6.08
CA PHE A 84 -3.39 -6.99 7.10
C PHE A 84 -3.89 -6.11 8.25
N SER A 85 -4.69 -5.09 7.95
CA SER A 85 -5.30 -4.26 9.00
C SER A 85 -6.34 -5.06 9.79
N ARG A 86 -7.19 -5.85 9.12
CA ARG A 86 -8.29 -6.58 9.77
C ARG A 86 -7.83 -7.80 10.56
N TYR A 87 -6.89 -8.58 10.01
CA TYR A 87 -6.49 -9.87 10.60
C TYR A 87 -5.20 -9.76 11.41
N ALA A 88 -4.21 -8.98 10.95
CA ALA A 88 -2.95 -8.82 11.65
C ALA A 88 -2.88 -7.53 12.49
N ASN A 89 -3.98 -6.76 12.58
CA ASN A 89 -4.09 -5.51 13.34
C ASN A 89 -2.93 -4.52 13.08
N VAL A 90 -2.45 -4.48 11.84
CA VAL A 90 -1.31 -3.66 11.45
C VAL A 90 -1.69 -2.18 11.51
N SER A 91 -0.88 -1.40 12.22
CA SER A 91 -1.06 0.04 12.40
C SER A 91 -0.82 0.84 11.10
N PRO A 92 -1.44 2.02 10.91
CA PRO A 92 -1.27 2.84 9.70
C PRO A 92 0.19 3.23 9.42
N GLN A 93 0.99 3.42 10.47
CA GLN A 93 2.42 3.75 10.43
C GLN A 93 3.21 2.70 9.64
N VAL A 94 2.92 1.43 9.87
CA VAL A 94 3.60 0.31 9.23
C VAL A 94 3.44 0.37 7.71
N TYR A 95 2.27 0.76 7.21
CA TYR A 95 2.06 0.90 5.76
C TYR A 95 2.90 2.02 5.16
N VAL A 96 3.06 3.15 5.87
CA VAL A 96 3.90 4.27 5.43
C VAL A 96 5.37 3.84 5.39
N VAL A 97 5.84 3.14 6.43
CA VAL A 97 7.20 2.60 6.50
C VAL A 97 7.44 1.54 5.42
N ALA A 98 6.49 0.62 5.22
CA ALA A 98 6.55 -0.38 4.16
C ALA A 98 6.64 0.27 2.77
N TYR A 99 5.86 1.33 2.51
CA TYR A 99 5.95 2.09 1.28
C TYR A 99 7.33 2.73 1.09
N SER A 100 7.92 3.26 2.16
CA SER A 100 9.29 3.79 2.13
C SER A 100 10.33 2.73 1.77
N TYR A 101 10.14 1.48 2.19
CA TYR A 101 11.02 0.37 1.83
C TYR A 101 10.91 0.01 0.35
N LEU A 102 9.69 0.00 -0.21
CA LEU A 102 9.49 -0.24 -1.64
C LEU A 102 10.17 0.84 -2.50
N ASP A 103 10.07 2.11 -2.08
CA ASP A 103 10.75 3.21 -2.78
C ASP A 103 12.27 3.12 -2.67
N ARG A 104 12.82 2.67 -1.53
CA ARG A 104 14.25 2.37 -1.38
C ARG A 104 14.71 1.24 -2.30
N LEU A 105 13.96 0.13 -2.37
CA LEU A 105 14.28 -1.00 -3.24
C LEU A 105 14.28 -0.62 -4.73
N ARG A 106 13.38 0.29 -5.13
CA ARG A 106 13.33 0.83 -6.48
C ARG A 106 14.60 1.63 -6.84
N ARG A 107 15.16 2.36 -5.88
CA ARG A 107 16.35 3.23 -6.07
C ARG A 107 17.68 2.51 -5.85
N GLY A 108 17.66 1.34 -5.22
CA GLY A 108 18.86 0.56 -4.91
C GLY A 108 19.42 -0.22 -6.10
N ASP A 109 20.51 -0.95 -5.83
CA ASP A 109 21.32 -1.64 -6.84
C ASP A 109 20.55 -2.71 -7.63
N ALA A 110 19.62 -3.40 -6.98
CA ALA A 110 18.76 -4.39 -7.63
C ALA A 110 17.65 -3.76 -8.50
N SER A 111 17.36 -2.46 -8.31
CA SER A 111 16.30 -1.71 -9.01
C SER A 111 14.98 -2.48 -9.10
N VAL A 112 14.54 -3.06 -7.97
CA VAL A 112 13.35 -3.92 -7.92
C VAL A 112 12.12 -3.06 -8.21
N ARG A 113 11.36 -3.43 -9.25
CA ARG A 113 10.12 -2.76 -9.60
C ARG A 113 8.94 -3.59 -9.12
N VAL A 114 8.01 -2.93 -8.44
CA VAL A 114 6.73 -3.53 -8.06
C VAL A 114 5.86 -3.64 -9.32
N VAL A 115 5.46 -4.86 -9.67
CA VAL A 115 4.56 -5.21 -10.77
C VAL A 115 3.51 -6.20 -10.29
N ALA A 116 2.44 -6.44 -11.06
CA ALA A 116 1.35 -7.31 -10.61
C ALA A 116 1.82 -8.72 -10.22
N ALA A 117 2.81 -9.27 -10.95
CA ALA A 117 3.35 -10.62 -10.74
C ALA A 117 4.23 -10.78 -9.49
N ASN A 118 4.64 -9.70 -8.82
CA ASN A 118 5.45 -9.74 -7.61
C ASN A 118 4.86 -8.94 -6.44
N ALA A 119 3.81 -8.16 -6.68
CA ALA A 119 3.17 -7.28 -5.71
C ALA A 119 2.73 -8.05 -4.45
N GLN A 120 2.14 -9.23 -4.59
CA GLN A 120 1.71 -10.05 -3.44
C GLN A 120 2.87 -10.35 -2.49
N ARG A 121 3.98 -10.90 -3.02
CA ARG A 121 5.16 -11.28 -2.24
C ARG A 121 5.86 -10.05 -1.66
N LEU A 122 6.12 -9.04 -2.48
CA LEU A 122 6.81 -7.82 -2.04
C LEU A 122 6.03 -7.07 -0.96
N LEU A 123 4.72 -6.91 -1.13
CA LEU A 123 3.90 -6.19 -0.15
C LEU A 123 3.76 -6.95 1.16
N THR A 124 3.55 -8.27 1.10
CA THR A 124 3.49 -9.10 2.31
C THR A 124 4.77 -8.96 3.14
N VAL A 125 5.93 -9.07 2.48
CA VAL A 125 7.23 -9.02 3.14
C VAL A 125 7.55 -7.61 3.63
N ALA A 126 7.24 -6.57 2.84
CA ALA A 126 7.46 -5.18 3.25
C ALA A 126 6.62 -4.82 4.49
N ILE A 127 5.35 -5.25 4.54
CA ILE A 127 4.48 -5.04 5.71
C ILE A 127 4.99 -5.84 6.91
N LEU A 128 5.38 -7.12 6.73
CA LEU A 128 5.95 -7.93 7.81
C LEU A 128 7.19 -7.28 8.42
N VAL A 129 8.17 -6.92 7.60
CA VAL A 129 9.43 -6.33 8.05
C VAL A 129 9.20 -4.96 8.69
N ALA A 130 8.30 -4.15 8.14
CA ALA A 130 7.94 -2.86 8.74
C ALA A 130 7.23 -3.05 10.09
N SER A 131 6.29 -3.98 10.22
CA SER A 131 5.62 -4.30 11.48
C SER A 131 6.63 -4.77 12.53
N LYS A 132 7.59 -5.64 12.17
CA LYS A 132 8.66 -6.08 13.10
C LYS A 132 9.57 -4.95 13.56
N PHE A 133 9.69 -3.88 12.78
CA PHE A 133 10.59 -2.77 13.09
C PHE A 133 9.89 -1.64 13.86
N VAL A 134 8.61 -1.40 13.59
CA VAL A 134 7.84 -0.28 14.13
C VAL A 134 7.03 -0.67 15.36
N GLU A 135 6.51 -1.90 15.42
CA GLU A 135 5.59 -2.32 16.48
C GLU A 135 6.30 -3.16 17.54
N ASP A 136 6.04 -2.87 18.83
CA ASP A 136 6.59 -3.65 19.96
C ASP A 136 6.04 -5.07 20.03
N ARG A 137 4.80 -5.26 19.55
CA ARG A 137 4.10 -6.55 19.55
C ARG A 137 3.84 -6.95 18.11
N ASN A 138 4.40 -8.10 17.71
CA ASN A 138 4.19 -8.63 16.38
C ASN A 138 3.85 -10.12 16.39
N TYR A 139 3.08 -10.56 15.39
CA TYR A 139 2.75 -11.95 15.15
C TYR A 139 3.90 -12.71 14.50
N LYS A 140 3.82 -14.06 14.56
CA LYS A 140 4.78 -14.95 13.91
C LYS A 140 4.67 -14.86 12.38
N ASN A 141 5.76 -15.16 11.68
CA ASN A 141 5.80 -15.24 10.22
C ASN A 141 4.69 -16.12 9.64
N SER A 142 4.37 -17.26 10.28
CA SER A 142 3.30 -18.15 9.83
C SER A 142 1.93 -17.48 9.76
N TYR A 143 1.67 -16.51 10.64
CA TYR A 143 0.43 -15.76 10.66
C TYR A 143 0.36 -14.77 9.49
N PHE A 144 1.41 -13.98 9.28
CA PHE A 144 1.52 -13.09 8.12
C PHE A 144 1.50 -13.86 6.79
N ALA A 145 2.07 -15.06 6.74
CA ALA A 145 2.03 -15.94 5.58
C ALA A 145 0.59 -16.34 5.25
N ALA A 146 -0.20 -16.74 6.26
CA ALA A 146 -1.61 -17.06 6.07
C ALA A 146 -2.44 -15.86 5.56
N VAL A 147 -2.19 -14.65 6.10
CA VAL A 147 -2.86 -13.42 5.64
C VAL A 147 -2.42 -13.04 4.22
N GLY A 148 -1.15 -13.20 3.87
CA GLY A 148 -0.60 -12.92 2.54
C GLY A 148 -0.84 -14.01 1.50
N GLY A 149 -1.41 -15.16 1.89
CA GLY A 149 -1.64 -16.30 0.99
C GLY A 149 -0.34 -17.02 0.57
N LEU A 150 0.67 -17.03 1.44
CA LEU A 150 1.97 -17.66 1.22
C LEU A 150 2.19 -18.81 2.22
N SER A 151 3.15 -19.69 1.92
CA SER A 151 3.60 -20.65 2.93
C SER A 151 4.55 -19.99 3.94
N ALA A 152 4.58 -20.49 5.17
CA ALA A 152 5.45 -19.94 6.21
C ALA A 152 6.95 -20.04 5.86
N ALA A 153 7.34 -21.14 5.20
CA ALA A 153 8.72 -21.35 4.73
C ALA A 153 9.10 -20.36 3.62
N GLU A 154 8.19 -20.15 2.66
CA GLU A 154 8.35 -19.17 1.59
C GLU A 154 8.48 -17.76 2.15
N LEU A 155 7.58 -17.33 3.04
CA LEU A 155 7.65 -15.99 3.62
C LEU A 155 8.94 -15.76 4.42
N SER A 156 9.41 -16.78 5.14
CA SER A 156 10.66 -16.68 5.91
C SER A 156 11.89 -16.56 5.00
N SER A 157 11.91 -17.26 3.87
CA SER A 157 12.96 -17.11 2.86
C SER A 157 12.93 -15.74 2.17
N LEU A 158 11.73 -15.28 1.80
CA LEU A 158 11.54 -13.96 1.21
C LEU A 158 11.92 -12.82 2.16
N GLU A 159 11.63 -12.96 3.45
CA GLU A 159 12.06 -12.01 4.48
C GLU A 159 13.59 -11.83 4.48
N LEU A 160 14.35 -12.93 4.51
CA LEU A 160 15.81 -12.85 4.46
C LEU A 160 16.30 -12.18 3.17
N ASN A 161 15.74 -12.55 2.02
CA ASN A 161 16.08 -11.93 0.74
C ASN A 161 15.81 -10.43 0.75
N PHE A 162 14.69 -10.00 1.33
CA PHE A 162 14.32 -8.59 1.46
C PHE A 162 15.31 -7.83 2.34
N LEU A 163 15.72 -8.41 3.47
CA LEU A 163 16.70 -7.80 4.38
C LEU A 163 18.07 -7.61 3.70
N PHE A 164 18.53 -8.59 2.94
CA PHE A 164 19.77 -8.48 2.16
C PHE A 164 19.67 -7.43 1.05
N LEU A 165 18.54 -7.37 0.33
CA LEU A 165 18.30 -6.32 -0.68
C LEU A 165 18.30 -4.91 -0.06
N MET A 166 17.80 -4.79 1.17
CA MET A 166 17.81 -3.56 1.95
C MET A 166 19.14 -3.28 2.65
N GLN A 167 20.12 -4.19 2.56
CA GLN A 167 21.38 -4.15 3.30
C GLN A 167 21.17 -3.92 4.81
N PHE A 168 20.08 -4.46 5.37
CA PHE A 168 19.64 -4.26 6.76
C PHE A 168 19.40 -2.79 7.17
N ARG A 169 19.27 -1.86 6.21
CA ARG A 169 18.99 -0.44 6.46
C ARG A 169 17.49 -0.19 6.61
N LEU A 170 16.92 -0.69 7.71
CA LEU A 170 15.50 -0.57 8.02
C LEU A 170 15.12 0.73 8.72
N ASN A 171 16.09 1.41 9.36
CA ASN A 171 15.80 2.65 10.08
C ASN A 171 15.16 3.72 9.18
N VAL A 172 14.05 4.30 9.63
CA VAL A 172 13.37 5.43 9.00
C VAL A 172 13.34 6.57 10.01
N SER A 173 14.12 7.63 9.78
CA SER A 173 14.08 8.79 10.67
C SER A 173 12.69 9.43 10.67
N VAL A 174 12.33 10.09 11.77
CA VAL A 174 11.07 10.84 11.91
C VAL A 174 10.89 11.83 10.75
N SER A 175 11.96 12.52 10.35
CA SER A 175 11.93 13.47 9.23
C SER A 175 11.59 12.82 7.90
N VAL A 176 12.10 11.61 7.65
CA VAL A 176 11.78 10.83 6.45
C VAL A 176 10.33 10.33 6.52
N PHE A 177 9.92 9.79 7.66
CA PHE A 177 8.55 9.34 7.89
C PHE A 177 7.53 10.47 7.65
N GLN A 178 7.73 11.64 8.27
CA GLN A 178 6.90 12.82 8.07
C GLN A 178 6.88 13.31 6.61
N THR A 179 7.97 13.11 5.87
CA THR A 179 8.00 13.44 4.44
C THR A 179 7.11 12.50 3.63
N TYR A 180 7.10 11.20 3.96
CA TYR A 180 6.16 10.25 3.36
C TYR A 180 4.71 10.54 3.76
N CYS A 181 4.42 10.88 5.02
CA CYS A 181 3.07 11.29 5.44
C CYS A 181 2.57 12.49 4.64
N ARG A 182 3.36 13.56 4.56
CA ARG A 182 3.04 14.74 3.74
C ARG A 182 2.90 14.42 2.26
N HIS A 183 3.68 13.46 1.74
CA HIS A 183 3.52 13.00 0.36
C HIS A 183 2.16 12.33 0.17
N LEU A 184 1.75 11.44 1.08
CA LEU A 184 0.44 10.79 1.03
C LEU A 184 -0.71 11.78 1.18
N GLU A 185 -0.61 12.76 2.09
CA GLU A 185 -1.59 13.85 2.25
C GLU A 185 -1.73 14.71 1.00
N ARG A 186 -0.61 14.98 0.31
CA ARG A 186 -0.62 15.66 -0.99
C ARG A 186 -1.33 14.80 -2.03
N GLU A 187 -1.07 13.50 -2.09
CA GLU A 187 -1.75 12.60 -3.03
C GLU A 187 -3.25 12.50 -2.73
N VAL A 188 -3.68 12.66 -1.48
CA VAL A 188 -5.11 12.85 -1.11
C VAL A 188 -5.66 14.15 -1.69
N SER A 189 -4.88 15.24 -1.61
CA SER A 189 -5.31 16.59 -1.99
C SER A 189 -5.30 16.83 -3.51
N TYR A 190 -4.24 16.40 -4.21
CA TYR A 190 -4.10 16.47 -5.67
C TYR A 190 -4.90 15.37 -6.39
N GLY A 191 -5.14 14.25 -5.72
CA GLY A 191 -6.08 13.19 -6.11
C GLY A 191 -7.51 13.44 -5.61
N GLY A 192 -7.91 14.72 -5.48
CA GLY A 192 -9.24 15.12 -5.05
C GLY A 192 -10.34 14.48 -5.90
N GLY A 193 -10.98 13.46 -5.35
CA GLY A 193 -12.18 12.85 -5.93
C GLY A 193 -12.27 11.36 -5.68
N TYR A 194 -12.87 11.00 -4.55
CA TYR A 194 -14.00 10.07 -4.51
C TYR A 194 -14.48 9.60 -5.91
N GLN A 195 -13.93 8.49 -6.43
CA GLN A 195 -14.61 7.74 -7.50
C GLN A 195 -16.00 7.25 -7.02
N VAL A 196 -16.27 7.34 -5.72
CA VAL A 196 -17.60 7.16 -5.13
C VAL A 196 -18.56 8.30 -5.53
N GLU A 197 -18.13 9.57 -5.56
CA GLU A 197 -19.05 10.67 -5.89
C GLU A 197 -19.35 10.82 -7.38
N ARG A 198 -18.44 10.45 -8.30
CA ARG A 198 -18.70 10.59 -9.75
C ARG A 198 -19.71 9.57 -10.26
N CYS A 199 -19.72 8.36 -9.71
CA CYS A 199 -20.78 7.38 -9.99
C CYS A 199 -22.09 7.74 -9.28
N LEU A 200 -22.06 8.20 -8.02
CA LEU A 200 -23.27 8.62 -7.31
C LEU A 200 -23.92 9.87 -7.90
N LYS A 201 -23.15 10.93 -8.24
CA LYS A 201 -23.71 12.14 -8.87
C LYS A 201 -24.20 11.87 -10.29
N LYS A 202 -23.54 11.02 -11.09
CA LYS A 202 -24.06 10.59 -12.40
C LYS A 202 -25.33 9.74 -12.27
N ALA A 203 -25.41 8.84 -11.30
CA ALA A 203 -26.62 8.04 -11.05
C ALA A 203 -27.79 8.89 -10.55
N LEU A 204 -27.55 9.82 -9.62
CA LEU A 204 -28.58 10.71 -9.07
C LEU A 204 -29.09 11.74 -10.11
N VAL A 205 -28.20 12.29 -10.94
CA VAL A 205 -28.59 13.22 -12.02
C VAL A 205 -29.36 12.52 -13.14
N ASN A 206 -29.03 11.25 -13.45
CA ASN A 206 -29.74 10.48 -14.47
C ASN A 206 -31.12 10.02 -13.98
N SER A 207 -31.26 9.63 -12.71
CA SER A 207 -32.56 9.28 -12.11
C SER A 207 -33.50 10.49 -12.02
N GLY A 208 -32.98 11.68 -11.70
CA GLY A 208 -33.79 12.91 -11.65
C GLY A 208 -34.31 13.36 -13.02
N LYS A 209 -33.51 13.22 -14.08
CA LYS A 209 -33.92 13.55 -15.46
C LYS A 209 -34.95 12.56 -16.01
N ALA A 210 -34.78 11.27 -15.72
CA ALA A 210 -35.75 10.23 -16.11
C ALA A 210 -37.12 10.46 -15.46
N GLN A 211 -37.17 10.82 -14.17
CA GLN A 211 -38.42 11.11 -13.46
C GLN A 211 -39.10 12.41 -13.94
N ALA A 212 -38.32 13.44 -14.30
CA ALA A 212 -38.86 14.69 -14.85
C ALA A 212 -39.46 14.48 -16.25
N GLN A 213 -38.78 13.73 -17.12
CA GLN A 213 -39.30 13.40 -18.47
C GLN A 213 -40.58 12.54 -18.41
N GLN A 214 -40.66 11.61 -17.47
CA GLN A 214 -41.83 10.74 -17.33
C GLN A 214 -43.06 11.47 -16.78
N ARG A 215 -42.87 12.48 -15.91
CA ARG A 215 -43.94 13.37 -15.43
C ARG A 215 -44.46 14.32 -16.51
N HIS A 216 -43.57 14.89 -17.32
CA HIS A 216 -43.98 15.76 -18.43
C HIS A 216 -44.70 14.98 -19.54
N ALA A 217 -44.28 13.74 -19.84
CA ALA A 217 -44.97 12.88 -20.80
C ALA A 217 -46.37 12.45 -20.32
N ALA A 218 -46.54 12.16 -19.03
CA ALA A 218 -47.84 11.82 -18.45
C ALA A 218 -48.82 13.01 -18.40
N ALA A 219 -48.32 14.23 -18.19
CA ALA A 219 -49.15 15.44 -18.20
C ALA A 219 -49.61 15.84 -19.63
N ALA A 220 -48.81 15.54 -20.65
CA ALA A 220 -49.16 15.80 -22.06
C ALA A 220 -50.15 14.77 -22.66
N ALA A 221 -50.28 13.58 -22.07
CA ALA A 221 -51.21 12.54 -22.52
C ALA A 221 -52.61 12.64 -21.87
N ALA A 222 -52.80 13.57 -20.93
CA ALA A 222 -54.06 13.80 -20.22
C ALA A 222 -54.83 15.05 -20.71
N GLN A 223 -54.37 15.64 -21.82
CA GLN A 223 -55.05 16.71 -22.57
C GLN A 223 -55.41 16.18 -23.96
#